data_AF-A0A5S3RQY4-F1
#
_entry.id   AF-A0A5S3RQY4-F1
#
_cell.length_a   1.000
_cell.length_b   1.000
_cell.length_c   1.000
_cell.angle_alpha   90.00
_cell.angle_beta   90.00
_cell.angle_gamma   90.00
#
_symmetry.space_group_name_H-M   'P 1'
#
loop_
_entity.id
_entity.type
_entity.pdbx_description
1 polymer ?
#
loop_
_entity_poly.entity_id
_entity_poly.type
_entity_poly.pdbx_seq_one_letter_code
_entity_poly.pdbx_strand_id
1 'polypeptide(L)'
;MSTFNKLTKIAVFVGLSIALIGCRSTKTEQQQYHELQDGIFYGAYYGVSTVSVDTLAYTYNTVQELNESENELLESIDPAITHATLSFLIGLGVSADFAVAESDLAYKKADNPRTKYLAYSAQSLAFYSQGWRGLAKQRADLIKHDPMFAAVKTSYPKDQLIAYLILGSSAVHNGDLTTANEMFTIIGEQIDKPWLPSVAKAVTFAFNGSFFNAVDMLQVLLTDPSLTQYERAKLAELEVIAQSSLSTTRKQQAMANLADNFVFEKIKSGSSDLYQQYLTDLQSYAKGII
;
A
#
# COMPACT_ATOMS: atom_id res chain seq x y z
N MET A 1 -8.17 27.13 72.59
CA MET A 1 -8.90 25.91 72.15
C MET A 1 -9.64 26.27 70.86
N SER A 2 -9.42 25.50 69.78
CA SER A 2 -10.15 25.53 68.49
C SER A 2 -9.96 26.71 67.52
N THR A 3 -8.79 26.84 66.87
CA THR A 3 -8.69 27.50 65.55
C THR A 3 -7.57 26.99 64.63
N PHE A 4 -6.85 25.91 65.00
CA PHE A 4 -5.69 25.46 64.20
C PHE A 4 -5.97 24.31 63.21
N ASN A 5 -7.22 23.83 63.11
CA ASN A 5 -7.54 22.60 62.36
C ASN A 5 -8.45 22.78 61.12
N LYS A 6 -8.67 24.02 60.66
CA LYS A 6 -9.49 24.27 59.44
C LYS A 6 -8.72 24.80 58.23
N LEU A 7 -7.51 25.36 58.41
CA LEU A 7 -6.75 25.93 57.29
C LEU A 7 -5.89 24.92 56.52
N THR A 8 -5.53 23.79 57.13
CA THR A 8 -4.74 22.73 56.47
C THR A 8 -5.54 21.83 55.53
N LYS A 9 -6.88 21.91 55.53
CA LYS A 9 -7.73 21.11 54.64
C LYS A 9 -8.09 21.81 53.32
N ILE A 10 -7.84 23.12 53.19
CA ILE A 10 -8.11 23.86 51.94
C ILE A 10 -6.91 23.83 51.00
N ALA A 11 -5.68 23.72 51.54
CA ALA A 11 -4.47 23.64 50.72
C ALA A 11 -4.25 22.28 50.01
N VAL A 12 -4.94 21.22 50.44
CA VAL A 12 -4.84 19.88 49.83
C VAL A 12 -5.86 19.67 48.69
N PHE A 13 -6.88 20.53 48.57
CA PHE A 13 -7.91 20.40 47.53
C PHE A 13 -7.69 21.26 46.28
N VAL A 14 -6.78 22.23 46.32
CA VAL A 14 -6.43 23.06 45.15
C VAL A 14 -5.15 22.54 44.45
N GLY A 15 -4.32 21.76 45.14
CA GLY A 15 -3.14 21.10 44.56
C GLY A 15 -3.41 19.76 43.85
N LEU A 16 -4.63 19.22 43.96
CA LEU A 16 -5.02 17.95 43.32
C LEU A 16 -5.85 18.13 42.03
N SER A 17 -6.05 19.37 41.58
CA SER A 17 -6.79 19.67 40.34
C SER A 17 -5.87 20.02 39.17
N ILE A 18 -4.56 20.15 39.40
CA ILE A 18 -3.56 20.48 38.35
C ILE A 18 -2.83 19.20 37.86
N ALA A 19 -2.94 18.08 38.58
CA ALA A 19 -2.29 16.81 38.21
C ALA A 19 -3.07 15.93 37.21
N LEU A 20 -4.27 16.33 36.77
CA LEU A 20 -5.09 15.58 35.81
C LEU A 20 -5.14 16.17 34.39
N ILE A 21 -4.37 17.23 34.12
CA ILE A 21 -4.22 17.78 32.75
C ILE A 21 -3.13 17.02 31.96
N GLY A 22 -2.42 16.09 32.60
CA GLY A 22 -1.28 15.35 32.05
C GLY A 22 -1.61 13.94 31.56
N CYS A 23 -2.68 13.75 30.77
CA CYS A 23 -2.84 12.58 29.90
C CYS A 23 -4.00 12.86 28.93
N ARG A 24 -3.76 13.68 27.89
CA ARG A 24 -4.58 13.57 26.68
C ARG A 24 -4.35 12.15 26.16
N SER A 25 -5.30 11.24 26.37
CA SER A 25 -5.20 9.93 25.72
C SER A 25 -5.22 10.19 24.22
N THR A 26 -4.08 10.01 23.56
CA THR A 26 -4.01 10.05 22.11
C THR A 26 -4.97 8.99 21.58
N LYS A 27 -5.87 9.39 20.68
CA LYS A 27 -6.84 8.45 20.06
C LYS A 27 -6.09 7.25 19.52
N THR A 28 -6.63 6.06 19.75
CA THR A 28 -6.09 4.83 19.16
C THR A 28 -6.24 4.89 17.64
N GLU A 29 -5.39 4.17 16.90
CA GLU A 29 -5.51 4.09 15.43
C GLU A 29 -6.92 3.61 15.01
N GLN A 30 -7.51 2.68 15.76
CA GLN A 30 -8.89 2.23 15.53
C GLN A 30 -9.92 3.36 15.68
N GLN A 31 -9.77 4.23 16.69
CA GLN A 31 -10.63 5.40 16.85
C GLN A 31 -10.42 6.41 15.74
N GLN A 32 -9.18 6.64 15.32
CA GLN A 32 -8.86 7.53 14.19
C GLN A 32 -9.46 7.01 12.88
N TYR A 33 -9.43 5.69 12.67
CA TYR A 33 -10.05 5.05 11.52
C TYR A 33 -11.58 5.21 11.53
N HIS A 34 -12.24 4.98 12.67
CA HIS A 34 -13.70 5.21 12.76
C HIS A 34 -14.07 6.69 12.52
N GLU A 35 -13.29 7.63 13.06
CA GLU A 35 -13.53 9.05 12.81
C GLU A 35 -13.32 9.44 11.35
N LEU A 36 -12.35 8.83 10.66
CA LEU A 36 -12.20 9.00 9.22
C LEU A 36 -13.46 8.50 8.50
N GLN A 37 -13.94 7.30 8.84
CA GLN A 37 -15.12 6.69 8.22
C GLN A 37 -16.40 7.51 8.43
N ASP A 38 -16.55 8.14 9.60
CA ASP A 38 -17.66 9.04 9.93
C ASP A 38 -17.53 10.43 9.27
N GLY A 39 -16.38 10.73 8.66
CA GLY A 39 -16.10 12.00 8.00
C GLY A 39 -16.93 12.21 6.73
N ILE A 40 -17.43 13.44 6.54
CA ILE A 40 -18.26 13.80 5.36
C ILE A 40 -17.48 13.59 4.06
N PHE A 41 -16.20 13.99 4.00
CA PHE A 41 -15.37 13.82 2.81
C PHE A 41 -15.13 12.36 2.47
N TYR A 42 -14.89 11.53 3.48
CA TYR A 42 -14.76 10.09 3.32
C TYR A 42 -16.05 9.49 2.76
N GLY A 43 -17.20 9.77 3.39
CA GLY A 43 -18.49 9.25 2.95
C GLY A 43 -18.88 9.69 1.54
N ALA A 44 -18.65 10.97 1.20
CA ALA A 44 -18.91 11.51 -0.13
C ALA A 44 -18.03 10.84 -1.19
N TYR A 45 -16.73 10.74 -0.93
CA TYR A 45 -15.78 10.08 -1.82
C TYR A 45 -16.13 8.59 -2.01
N TYR A 46 -16.34 7.87 -0.90
CA TYR A 46 -16.71 6.46 -0.90
C TYR A 46 -17.98 6.22 -1.73
N GLY A 47 -19.00 7.05 -1.58
CA GLY A 47 -20.25 6.97 -2.33
C GLY A 47 -20.06 7.20 -3.83
N VAL A 48 -19.29 8.22 -4.23
CA VAL A 48 -18.98 8.50 -5.65
C VAL A 48 -18.17 7.37 -6.25
N SER A 49 -17.08 6.98 -5.59
CA SER A 49 -16.16 5.95 -6.05
C SER A 49 -16.84 4.60 -6.28
N THR A 50 -17.78 4.22 -5.39
CA THR A 50 -18.57 2.97 -5.51
C THR A 50 -19.25 2.83 -6.88
N VAL A 51 -19.57 3.95 -7.55
CA VAL A 51 -20.26 3.95 -8.85
C VAL A 51 -19.31 4.26 -10.00
N SER A 52 -18.49 5.30 -9.86
CA SER A 52 -17.62 5.77 -10.94
C SER A 52 -16.50 4.79 -11.26
N VAL A 53 -15.90 4.15 -10.24
CA VAL A 53 -14.76 3.25 -10.41
C VAL A 53 -15.19 1.89 -10.96
N ASP A 54 -16.35 1.38 -10.52
CA ASP A 54 -16.97 0.17 -11.10
C ASP A 54 -17.17 0.31 -12.62
N THR A 55 -17.45 1.52 -13.11
CA THR A 55 -17.63 1.79 -14.55
C THR A 55 -16.33 1.61 -15.34
N LEU A 56 -15.15 1.84 -14.74
CA LEU A 56 -13.86 1.61 -15.38
C LEU A 56 -13.61 0.11 -15.63
N ALA A 57 -13.90 -0.73 -14.62
CA ALA A 57 -13.82 -2.18 -14.75
C ALA A 57 -14.79 -2.70 -15.82
N TYR A 58 -16.04 -2.23 -15.77
CA TYR A 58 -17.07 -2.57 -16.75
C TYR A 58 -16.65 -2.21 -18.19
N THR A 59 -16.10 -1.01 -18.38
CA THR A 59 -15.67 -0.53 -19.71
C THR A 59 -14.53 -1.39 -20.24
N TYR A 60 -13.53 -1.71 -19.41
CA TYR A 60 -12.43 -2.60 -19.79
C TYR A 60 -12.94 -3.98 -20.21
N ASN A 61 -13.76 -4.62 -19.38
CA ASN A 61 -14.30 -5.96 -19.65
C ASN A 61 -15.15 -5.96 -20.93
N THR A 62 -15.98 -4.94 -21.14
CA THR A 62 -16.83 -4.82 -22.35
C THR A 62 -15.97 -4.67 -23.62
N VAL A 63 -14.96 -3.80 -23.60
CA VAL A 63 -14.07 -3.61 -24.76
C VAL A 63 -13.28 -4.88 -25.05
N GLN A 64 -12.88 -5.61 -24.01
CA GLN A 64 -12.19 -6.88 -24.15
C GLN A 64 -13.07 -7.94 -24.83
N GLU A 65 -14.32 -8.13 -24.38
CA GLU A 65 -15.29 -9.04 -24.99
C GLU A 65 -15.55 -8.70 -26.47
N LEU A 66 -15.61 -7.41 -26.80
CA LEU A 66 -15.79 -6.96 -28.20
C LEU A 66 -14.57 -7.23 -29.09
N ASN A 67 -13.39 -7.40 -28.51
CA ASN A 67 -12.12 -7.62 -29.21
C ASN A 67 -11.68 -9.10 -29.21
N GLU A 68 -12.57 -10.04 -28.88
CA GLU A 68 -12.36 -11.50 -28.78
C GLU A 68 -11.64 -12.17 -29.98
N SER A 69 -11.48 -11.48 -31.11
CA SER A 69 -10.74 -11.97 -32.28
C SER A 69 -9.22 -12.03 -32.13
N GLU A 70 -8.63 -11.46 -31.07
CA GLU A 70 -7.17 -11.45 -30.85
C GLU A 70 -6.72 -12.37 -29.70
N ASN A 71 -6.88 -13.69 -29.90
CA ASN A 71 -6.13 -14.85 -29.37
C ASN A 71 -5.59 -14.97 -27.91
N GLU A 72 -5.78 -14.03 -26.99
CA GLU A 72 -5.57 -14.26 -25.54
C GLU A 72 -6.68 -13.56 -24.74
N LEU A 73 -7.64 -14.35 -24.24
CA LEU A 73 -8.60 -13.89 -23.24
C LEU A 73 -7.85 -13.62 -21.93
N LEU A 74 -7.53 -12.34 -21.68
CA LEU A 74 -7.13 -11.88 -20.33
C LEU A 74 -8.28 -12.13 -19.34
N GLU A 75 -7.98 -12.38 -18.08
CA GLU A 75 -9.05 -12.55 -17.09
C GLU A 75 -9.79 -11.23 -16.86
N SER A 76 -11.13 -11.28 -16.81
CA SER A 76 -11.96 -10.11 -16.49
C SER A 76 -11.50 -9.44 -15.19
N ILE A 77 -11.50 -8.11 -15.17
CA ILE A 77 -11.15 -7.35 -13.99
C ILE A 77 -12.37 -7.22 -13.09
N ASP A 78 -12.25 -7.77 -11.88
CA ASP A 78 -13.23 -7.62 -10.79
C ASP A 78 -13.15 -6.19 -10.18
N PRO A 79 -14.28 -5.56 -9.84
CA PRO A 79 -14.31 -4.28 -9.11
C PRO A 79 -13.41 -4.24 -7.87
N ALA A 80 -13.26 -5.35 -7.13
CA ALA A 80 -12.36 -5.44 -5.98
C ALA A 80 -10.90 -5.20 -6.37
N ILE A 81 -10.48 -5.68 -7.55
CA ILE A 81 -9.13 -5.45 -8.09
C ILE A 81 -8.97 -3.98 -8.49
N THR A 82 -10.00 -3.39 -9.10
CA THR A 82 -10.01 -1.99 -9.50
C THR A 82 -9.86 -1.06 -8.29
N HIS A 83 -10.68 -1.25 -7.26
CA HIS A 83 -10.59 -0.49 -6.02
C HIS A 83 -9.27 -0.73 -5.28
N ALA A 84 -8.74 -1.95 -5.25
CA ALA A 84 -7.43 -2.23 -4.65
C ALA A 84 -6.29 -1.53 -5.40
N THR A 85 -6.35 -1.52 -6.73
CA THR A 85 -5.39 -0.81 -7.59
C THR A 85 -5.48 0.70 -7.37
N LEU A 86 -6.69 1.23 -7.28
CA LEU A 86 -6.89 2.65 -7.05
C LEU A 86 -6.43 3.07 -5.65
N SER A 87 -6.70 2.25 -4.63
CA SER A 87 -6.16 2.42 -3.27
C SER A 87 -4.64 2.53 -3.29
N PHE A 88 -3.97 1.61 -3.99
CA PHE A 88 -2.53 1.62 -4.15
C PHE A 88 -2.04 2.91 -4.82
N LEU A 89 -2.62 3.29 -5.97
CA LEU A 89 -2.22 4.48 -6.72
C LEU A 89 -2.40 5.78 -5.91
N ILE A 90 -3.52 5.92 -5.22
CA ILE A 90 -3.78 7.09 -4.37
C ILE A 90 -2.83 7.08 -3.16
N GLY A 91 -2.53 5.90 -2.63
CA GLY A 91 -1.60 5.69 -1.51
C GLY A 91 -0.15 6.10 -1.80
N LEU A 92 0.25 6.19 -3.09
CA LEU A 92 1.59 6.63 -3.52
C LEU A 92 1.84 8.14 -3.41
N GLY A 93 0.97 8.87 -2.70
CA GLY A 93 1.20 10.27 -2.33
C GLY A 93 0.09 11.25 -2.73
N VAL A 94 -1.08 10.75 -3.14
CA VAL A 94 -2.24 11.59 -3.46
C VAL A 94 -3.03 11.92 -2.18
N SER A 95 -3.63 10.91 -1.54
CA SER A 95 -4.43 11.08 -0.33
C SER A 95 -4.55 9.78 0.46
N ALA A 96 -3.89 9.70 1.61
CA ALA A 96 -3.94 8.48 2.42
C ALA A 96 -5.36 8.18 2.95
N ASP A 97 -6.17 9.22 3.25
CA ASP A 97 -7.58 9.08 3.63
C ASP A 97 -8.42 8.39 2.53
N PHE A 98 -8.24 8.79 1.26
CA PHE A 98 -8.98 8.19 0.15
C PHE A 98 -8.42 6.84 -0.27
N ALA A 99 -7.12 6.59 -0.08
CA ALA A 99 -6.54 5.25 -0.23
C ALA A 99 -7.21 4.26 0.74
N VAL A 100 -7.50 4.69 1.99
CA VAL A 100 -8.27 3.88 2.95
C VAL A 100 -9.68 3.61 2.44
N ALA A 101 -10.39 4.65 1.95
CA ALA A 101 -11.74 4.48 1.40
C ALA A 101 -11.80 3.47 0.25
N GLU A 102 -10.85 3.54 -0.68
CA GLU A 102 -10.72 2.58 -1.79
C GLU A 102 -10.42 1.17 -1.30
N SER A 103 -9.55 1.02 -0.31
CA SER A 103 -9.24 -0.31 0.24
C SER A 103 -10.44 -0.94 0.95
N ASP A 104 -11.29 -0.12 1.58
CA ASP A 104 -12.55 -0.57 2.19
C ASP A 104 -13.60 -0.95 1.12
N LEU A 105 -13.64 -0.24 -0.01
CA LEU A 105 -14.45 -0.63 -1.17
C LEU A 105 -13.98 -1.94 -1.77
N ALA A 106 -12.66 -2.11 -1.96
CA ALA A 106 -12.08 -3.35 -2.43
C ALA A 106 -12.50 -4.53 -1.54
N TYR A 107 -12.44 -4.35 -0.22
CA TYR A 107 -12.88 -5.39 0.73
C TYR A 107 -14.37 -5.68 0.65
N LYS A 108 -15.22 -4.64 0.53
CA LYS A 108 -16.67 -4.80 0.41
C LYS A 108 -17.08 -5.53 -0.86
N LYS A 109 -16.34 -5.31 -1.96
CA LYS A 109 -16.61 -5.93 -3.27
C LYS A 109 -16.01 -7.33 -3.39
N ALA A 110 -15.04 -7.67 -2.55
CA ALA A 110 -14.39 -8.97 -2.58
C ALA A 110 -15.32 -10.12 -2.15
N ASP A 111 -15.59 -11.02 -3.09
CA ASP A 111 -16.52 -12.15 -2.93
C ASP A 111 -15.81 -13.50 -2.67
N ASN A 112 -14.51 -13.59 -2.93
CA ASN A 112 -13.76 -14.84 -2.88
C ASN A 112 -12.41 -14.67 -2.14
N PRO A 113 -11.74 -15.77 -1.74
CA PRO A 113 -10.47 -15.69 -1.00
C PRO A 113 -9.38 -14.89 -1.72
N ARG A 114 -9.31 -14.96 -3.06
CA ARG A 114 -8.33 -14.22 -3.87
C ARG A 114 -8.61 -12.71 -3.83
N THR A 115 -9.84 -12.28 -4.05
CA THR A 115 -10.17 -10.84 -3.96
C THR A 115 -10.05 -10.30 -2.53
N LYS A 116 -10.33 -11.12 -1.50
CA LYS A 116 -10.15 -10.75 -0.09
C LYS A 116 -8.68 -10.60 0.31
N TYR A 117 -7.80 -11.47 -0.19
CA TYR A 117 -6.36 -11.37 0.05
C TYR A 117 -5.81 -10.05 -0.50
N LEU A 118 -6.22 -9.71 -1.74
CA LEU A 118 -5.83 -8.46 -2.39
C LEU A 118 -6.34 -7.25 -1.61
N ALA A 119 -7.62 -7.26 -1.21
CA ALA A 119 -8.23 -6.18 -0.45
C ALA A 119 -7.53 -5.96 0.90
N TYR A 120 -7.21 -7.02 1.65
CA TYR A 120 -6.44 -6.88 2.90
C TYR A 120 -5.02 -6.37 2.66
N SER A 121 -4.39 -6.74 1.55
CA SER A 121 -3.07 -6.22 1.17
C SER A 121 -3.13 -4.73 0.87
N ALA A 122 -4.15 -4.28 0.13
CA ALA A 122 -4.40 -2.87 -0.13
C ALA A 122 -4.71 -2.09 1.16
N GLN A 123 -5.54 -2.63 2.06
CA GLN A 123 -5.81 -2.02 3.37
C GLN A 123 -4.54 -1.88 4.21
N SER A 124 -3.68 -2.90 4.22
CA SER A 124 -2.38 -2.83 4.89
C SER A 124 -1.54 -1.64 4.38
N LEU A 125 -1.45 -1.48 3.05
CA LEU A 125 -0.72 -0.37 2.43
C LEU A 125 -1.37 1.00 2.70
N ALA A 126 -2.70 1.09 2.61
CA ALA A 126 -3.44 2.32 2.88
C ALA A 126 -3.31 2.77 4.35
N PHE A 127 -3.40 1.85 5.31
CA PHE A 127 -3.14 2.16 6.72
C PHE A 127 -1.69 2.53 6.96
N TYR A 128 -0.75 1.91 6.25
CA TYR A 128 0.65 2.30 6.34
C TYR A 128 0.87 3.74 5.82
N SER A 129 0.28 4.10 4.67
CA SER A 129 0.41 5.45 4.10
C SER A 129 -0.22 6.52 5.00
N GLN A 130 -1.28 6.15 5.72
CA GLN A 130 -1.92 6.98 6.75
C GLN A 130 -1.10 7.11 8.04
N GLY A 131 -0.08 6.26 8.23
CA GLY A 131 0.75 6.21 9.44
C GLY A 131 0.18 5.34 10.55
N TRP A 132 -0.90 4.58 10.29
CA TRP A 132 -1.52 3.64 11.22
C TRP A 132 -0.85 2.26 11.16
N ARG A 133 0.38 2.21 11.65
CA ARG A 133 1.25 1.02 11.53
C ARG A 133 0.70 -0.21 12.26
N GLY A 134 -0.03 -0.02 13.36
CA GLY A 134 -0.65 -1.13 14.09
C GLY A 134 -1.78 -1.78 13.29
N LEU A 135 -2.67 -0.98 12.70
CA LEU A 135 -3.73 -1.45 11.80
C LEU A 135 -3.15 -2.08 10.52
N ALA A 136 -2.13 -1.46 9.92
CA ALA A 136 -1.45 -2.03 8.75
C ALA A 136 -0.93 -3.44 9.03
N LYS A 137 -0.20 -3.60 10.14
CA LYS A 137 0.32 -4.88 10.60
C LYS A 137 -0.80 -5.89 10.90
N GLN A 138 -1.89 -5.44 11.54
CA GLN A 138 -3.04 -6.30 11.82
C GLN A 138 -3.62 -6.91 10.54
N ARG A 139 -3.76 -6.12 9.46
CA ARG A 139 -4.24 -6.63 8.16
C ARG A 139 -3.26 -7.60 7.51
N ALA A 140 -1.96 -7.31 7.57
CA ALA A 140 -0.94 -8.21 7.05
C ALA A 140 -0.87 -9.54 7.82
N ASP A 141 -0.98 -9.49 9.15
CA ASP A 141 -0.96 -10.68 10.00
C ASP A 141 -2.21 -11.56 9.77
N LEU A 142 -3.38 -10.98 9.49
CA LEU A 142 -4.58 -11.74 9.07
C LEU A 142 -4.31 -12.56 7.81
N ILE A 143 -3.68 -11.94 6.79
CA ILE A 143 -3.35 -12.63 5.54
C ILE A 143 -2.40 -13.81 5.78
N LYS A 144 -1.42 -13.61 6.67
CA LYS A 144 -0.37 -14.60 6.97
C LYS A 144 -0.87 -15.80 7.77
N HIS A 145 -1.84 -15.60 8.64
CA HIS A 145 -2.25 -16.60 9.64
C HIS A 145 -3.62 -17.21 9.39
N ASP A 146 -4.46 -16.61 8.56
CA ASP A 146 -5.78 -17.18 8.23
C ASP A 146 -5.64 -18.36 7.23
N PRO A 147 -6.11 -19.57 7.59
CA PRO A 147 -6.07 -20.74 6.71
C PRO A 147 -6.74 -20.52 5.35
N MET A 148 -7.69 -19.59 5.24
CA MET A 148 -8.35 -19.23 3.99
C MET A 148 -7.35 -18.78 2.92
N PHE A 149 -6.21 -18.21 3.32
CA PHE A 149 -5.23 -17.62 2.41
C PHE A 149 -4.04 -18.52 2.09
N ALA A 150 -3.93 -19.69 2.71
CA ALA A 150 -2.76 -20.57 2.58
C ALA A 150 -2.44 -20.97 1.13
N ALA A 151 -3.45 -21.11 0.28
CA ALA A 151 -3.30 -21.46 -1.14
C ALA A 151 -3.50 -20.28 -2.11
N VAL A 152 -3.83 -19.09 -1.60
CA VAL A 152 -4.28 -17.95 -2.44
C VAL A 152 -3.11 -17.25 -3.12
N LYS A 153 -1.94 -17.23 -2.48
CA LYS A 153 -0.75 -16.51 -2.99
C LYS A 153 -0.27 -16.99 -4.36
N THR A 154 -0.60 -18.23 -4.74
CA THR A 154 -0.29 -18.82 -6.05
C THR A 154 -1.51 -18.93 -6.97
N SER A 155 -2.66 -18.37 -6.58
CA SER A 155 -3.94 -18.48 -7.30
C SER A 155 -4.23 -17.33 -8.26
N TYR A 156 -3.39 -16.28 -8.26
CA TYR A 156 -3.55 -15.17 -9.19
C TYR A 156 -3.03 -15.58 -10.58
N PRO A 157 -3.73 -15.21 -11.66
CA PRO A 157 -3.20 -15.30 -13.01
C PRO A 157 -1.89 -14.53 -13.14
N LYS A 158 -0.92 -15.07 -13.88
CA LYS A 158 0.42 -14.47 -14.00
C LYS A 158 0.39 -13.08 -14.64
N ASP A 159 -0.61 -12.81 -15.48
CA ASP A 159 -0.87 -11.55 -16.17
C ASP A 159 -1.49 -10.48 -15.25
N GLN A 160 -2.02 -10.83 -14.07
CA GLN A 160 -2.52 -9.86 -13.08
C GLN A 160 -1.39 -9.23 -12.26
N LEU A 161 -0.40 -8.66 -12.94
CA LEU A 161 0.82 -8.11 -12.34
C LEU A 161 0.58 -7.03 -11.28
N ILE A 162 -0.50 -6.25 -11.41
CA ILE A 162 -0.84 -5.23 -10.41
C ILE A 162 -1.20 -5.85 -9.06
N ALA A 163 -1.86 -7.02 -9.05
CA ALA A 163 -2.17 -7.73 -7.82
C ALA A 163 -0.87 -8.17 -7.15
N TYR A 164 0.05 -8.80 -7.90
CA TYR A 164 1.36 -9.16 -7.40
C TYR A 164 2.14 -7.96 -6.85
N LEU A 165 2.04 -6.78 -7.48
CA LEU A 165 2.67 -5.57 -6.96
C LEU A 165 2.08 -5.19 -5.60
N ILE A 166 0.75 -5.11 -5.46
CA ILE A 166 0.09 -4.77 -4.20
C ILE A 166 0.44 -5.77 -3.08
N LEU A 167 0.44 -7.06 -3.41
CA LEU A 167 0.81 -8.13 -2.48
C LEU A 167 2.28 -8.02 -2.05
N GLY A 168 3.17 -7.81 -3.02
CA GLY A 168 4.61 -7.65 -2.80
C GLY A 168 4.95 -6.41 -1.98
N SER A 169 4.38 -5.25 -2.32
CA SER A 169 4.60 -4.00 -1.59
C SER A 169 4.07 -4.11 -0.16
N SER A 170 2.90 -4.73 0.07
CA SER A 170 2.43 -5.00 1.42
C SER A 170 3.42 -5.88 2.20
N ALA A 171 3.98 -6.91 1.58
CA ALA A 171 4.99 -7.76 2.21
C ALA A 171 6.29 -7.00 2.54
N VAL A 172 6.78 -6.13 1.64
CA VAL A 172 7.93 -5.24 1.87
C VAL A 172 7.70 -4.40 3.13
N HIS A 173 6.53 -3.75 3.22
CA HIS A 173 6.18 -2.88 4.34
C HIS A 173 6.13 -3.61 5.68
N ASN A 174 5.79 -4.90 5.66
CA ASN A 174 5.68 -5.75 6.83
C ASN A 174 6.93 -6.60 7.10
N GLY A 175 8.01 -6.41 6.33
CA GLY A 175 9.26 -7.13 6.51
C GLY A 175 9.22 -8.60 6.09
N ASP A 176 8.18 -9.04 5.37
CA ASP A 176 8.04 -10.41 4.88
C ASP A 176 8.85 -10.60 3.59
N LEU A 177 10.15 -10.85 3.78
CA LEU A 177 11.12 -11.02 2.70
C LEU A 177 10.76 -12.17 1.74
N THR A 178 10.20 -13.26 2.27
CA THR A 178 9.85 -14.44 1.46
C THR A 178 8.72 -14.09 0.50
N THR A 179 7.64 -13.49 1.02
CA THR A 179 6.51 -13.06 0.19
C THR A 179 6.91 -11.96 -0.78
N ALA A 180 7.65 -10.94 -0.34
CA ALA A 180 8.15 -9.91 -1.23
C ALA A 180 8.98 -10.51 -2.38
N ASN A 181 9.96 -11.36 -2.08
CA ASN A 181 10.77 -12.00 -3.11
C ASN A 181 9.92 -12.77 -4.12
N GLU A 182 8.99 -13.60 -3.66
CA GLU A 182 8.16 -14.43 -4.56
C GLU A 182 7.28 -13.58 -5.49
N MET A 183 6.60 -12.55 -4.97
CA MET A 183 5.73 -11.70 -5.80
C MET A 183 6.54 -10.92 -6.85
N PHE A 184 7.69 -10.35 -6.45
CA PHE A 184 8.53 -9.61 -7.40
C PHE A 184 9.32 -10.51 -8.34
N THR A 185 9.51 -11.80 -8.02
CA THR A 185 10.00 -12.80 -8.98
C THR A 185 8.99 -13.04 -10.07
N ILE A 186 7.71 -13.25 -9.72
CA ILE A 186 6.64 -13.43 -10.72
C ILE A 186 6.58 -12.20 -11.63
N ILE A 187 6.59 -10.98 -11.08
CA ILE A 187 6.59 -9.76 -11.90
C ILE A 187 7.83 -9.74 -12.80
N GLY A 188 9.04 -9.93 -12.24
CA GLY A 188 10.29 -9.90 -13.00
C GLY A 188 10.35 -10.91 -14.14
N GLU A 189 9.77 -12.09 -13.97
CA GLU A 189 9.66 -13.11 -15.04
C GLU A 189 8.69 -12.70 -16.14
N GLN A 190 7.57 -12.03 -15.81
CA GLN A 190 6.54 -11.68 -16.80
C GLN A 190 6.90 -10.45 -17.65
N ILE A 191 7.77 -9.56 -17.16
CA ILE A 191 8.18 -8.36 -17.89
C ILE A 191 9.68 -8.35 -18.26
N ASP A 192 10.33 -9.51 -18.20
CA ASP A 192 11.76 -9.69 -18.50
C ASP A 192 12.69 -8.73 -17.70
N LYS A 193 12.41 -8.58 -16.40
CA LYS A 193 13.20 -7.81 -15.43
C LYS A 193 13.64 -8.69 -14.26
N PRO A 194 14.63 -9.59 -14.46
CA PRO A 194 15.08 -10.54 -13.44
C PRO A 194 15.71 -9.87 -12.20
N TRP A 195 16.03 -8.58 -12.28
CA TRP A 195 16.59 -7.79 -11.19
C TRP A 195 15.54 -7.31 -10.18
N LEU A 196 14.24 -7.34 -10.49
CA LEU A 196 13.19 -6.84 -9.61
C LEU A 196 13.14 -7.46 -8.19
N PRO A 197 13.31 -8.79 -8.02
CA PRO A 197 13.37 -9.40 -6.69
C PRO A 197 14.48 -8.83 -5.81
N SER A 198 15.63 -8.48 -6.41
CA SER A 198 16.76 -7.89 -5.68
C SER A 198 16.45 -6.49 -5.17
N VAL A 199 15.69 -5.70 -5.94
CA VAL A 199 15.18 -4.39 -5.49
C VAL A 199 14.23 -4.58 -4.32
N ALA A 200 13.26 -5.48 -4.44
CA ALA A 200 12.29 -5.75 -3.38
C ALA A 200 12.99 -6.21 -2.07
N LYS A 201 14.01 -7.07 -2.18
CA LYS A 201 14.84 -7.47 -1.04
C LYS A 201 15.55 -6.29 -0.40
N ALA A 202 16.21 -5.44 -1.20
CA ALA A 202 16.92 -4.26 -0.70
C ALA A 202 15.97 -3.30 0.04
N VAL A 203 14.79 -3.03 -0.52
CA VAL A 203 13.78 -2.19 0.13
C VAL A 203 13.25 -2.86 1.41
N THR A 204 13.01 -4.17 1.39
CA THR A 204 12.58 -4.91 2.60
C THR A 204 13.63 -4.83 3.71
N PHE A 205 14.93 -4.88 3.40
CA PHE A 205 15.99 -4.66 4.40
C PHE A 205 15.92 -3.27 5.04
N ALA A 206 15.65 -2.23 4.25
CA ALA A 206 15.45 -0.88 4.78
C ALA A 206 14.21 -0.80 5.70
N PHE A 207 13.14 -1.51 5.37
CA PHE A 207 11.94 -1.58 6.22
C PHE A 207 12.19 -2.34 7.53
N ASN A 208 13.05 -3.35 7.51
CA ASN A 208 13.54 -4.04 8.70
C ASN A 208 14.64 -3.26 9.47
N GLY A 209 14.91 -2.01 9.10
CA GLY A 209 15.87 -1.11 9.76
C GLY A 209 17.32 -1.30 9.34
N SER A 210 17.60 -2.18 8.39
CA SER A 210 18.95 -2.52 7.93
C SER A 210 19.32 -1.76 6.65
N PHE A 211 19.44 -0.44 6.74
CA PHE A 211 19.79 0.42 5.59
C PHE A 211 21.17 0.12 5.00
N PHE A 212 22.14 -0.33 5.81
CA PHE A 212 23.45 -0.73 5.32
C PHE A 212 23.34 -1.89 4.31
N ASN A 213 22.65 -2.97 4.69
CA ASN A 213 22.40 -4.09 3.77
C ASN A 213 21.60 -3.67 2.52
N ALA A 214 20.65 -2.73 2.68
CA ALA A 214 19.91 -2.19 1.53
C ALA A 214 20.85 -1.49 0.54
N VAL A 215 21.79 -0.67 1.04
CA VAL A 215 22.80 0.02 0.23
C VAL A 215 23.72 -0.97 -0.47
N ASP A 216 24.29 -1.93 0.26
CA ASP A 216 25.19 -2.93 -0.31
C ASP A 216 24.53 -3.70 -1.46
N MET A 217 23.27 -4.10 -1.29
CA MET A 217 22.52 -4.78 -2.35
C MET A 217 22.25 -3.87 -3.55
N LEU A 218 21.90 -2.60 -3.34
CA LEU A 218 21.67 -1.66 -4.43
C LEU A 218 22.96 -1.39 -5.22
N GLN A 219 24.09 -1.27 -4.54
CA GLN A 219 25.40 -1.09 -5.19
C GLN A 219 25.78 -2.30 -6.05
N VAL A 220 25.57 -3.52 -5.56
CA VAL A 220 25.77 -4.73 -6.36
C VAL A 220 24.82 -4.73 -7.57
N LEU A 221 23.55 -4.41 -7.36
CA LEU A 221 22.56 -4.38 -8.43
C LEU A 221 22.90 -3.35 -9.52
N LEU A 222 23.44 -2.19 -9.15
CA LEU A 222 23.89 -1.16 -10.09
C LEU A 222 25.02 -1.63 -11.01
N THR A 223 25.72 -2.73 -10.70
CA THR A 223 26.72 -3.32 -11.60
C THR A 223 26.13 -4.21 -12.69
N ASP A 224 24.83 -4.53 -12.63
CA ASP A 224 24.16 -5.41 -13.58
C ASP A 224 24.17 -4.78 -15.01
N PRO A 225 24.75 -5.47 -16.01
CA PRO A 225 24.83 -4.96 -17.37
C PRO A 225 23.49 -4.98 -18.13
N SER A 226 22.48 -5.70 -17.63
CA SER A 226 21.14 -5.76 -18.23
C SER A 226 20.29 -4.51 -17.94
N LEU A 227 20.69 -3.69 -16.96
CA LEU A 227 19.99 -2.47 -16.60
C LEU A 227 20.14 -1.40 -17.70
N THR A 228 19.00 -0.89 -18.17
CA THR A 228 18.95 0.33 -18.98
C THR A 228 19.43 1.54 -18.18
N GLN A 229 19.75 2.64 -18.87
CA GLN A 229 20.14 3.89 -18.22
C GLN A 229 19.05 4.41 -17.27
N TYR A 230 17.77 4.31 -17.67
CA TYR A 230 16.65 4.74 -16.84
C TYR A 230 16.53 3.90 -15.56
N GLU A 231 16.62 2.57 -15.68
CA GLU A 231 16.55 1.66 -14.54
C GLU A 231 17.71 1.90 -13.57
N ARG A 232 18.93 2.05 -14.10
CA ARG A 232 20.12 2.38 -13.31
C ARG A 232 19.96 3.70 -12.55
N ALA A 233 19.38 4.73 -13.16
CA ALA A 233 19.12 6.00 -12.50
C ALA A 233 18.14 5.84 -11.33
N LYS A 234 17.04 5.10 -11.52
CA LYS A 234 16.04 4.86 -10.46
C LYS A 234 16.58 4.04 -9.30
N LEU A 235 17.45 3.06 -9.58
CA LEU A 235 18.14 2.30 -8.53
C LEU A 235 19.16 3.14 -7.76
N ALA A 236 19.87 4.05 -8.44
CA ALA A 236 20.78 4.99 -7.79
C ALA A 236 20.02 5.99 -6.89
N GLU A 237 18.83 6.45 -7.31
CA GLU A 237 17.96 7.27 -6.47
C GLU A 237 17.58 6.53 -5.17
N LEU A 238 17.26 5.22 -5.24
CA LEU A 238 17.00 4.41 -4.03
C LEU A 238 18.22 4.34 -3.10
N GLU A 239 19.42 4.16 -3.65
CA GLU A 239 20.67 4.13 -2.88
C GLU A 239 20.88 5.46 -2.15
N VAL A 240 20.71 6.58 -2.85
CA VAL A 240 20.82 7.94 -2.29
C VAL A 240 19.83 8.15 -1.15
N ILE A 241 18.58 7.71 -1.31
CA ILE A 241 17.57 7.80 -0.24
C ILE A 241 18.01 6.98 0.98
N ALA A 242 18.49 5.75 0.78
CA ALA A 242 18.94 4.88 1.86
C ALA A 242 20.11 5.49 2.66
N GLN A 243 21.04 6.19 1.98
CA GLN A 243 22.19 6.87 2.58
C GLN A 243 21.89 8.27 3.13
N SER A 244 20.73 8.86 2.82
CA SER A 244 20.39 10.24 3.18
C SER A 244 20.36 10.50 4.70
N SER A 245 20.24 11.78 5.10
CA SER A 245 20.06 12.19 6.50
C SER A 245 18.59 12.18 6.96
N LEU A 246 17.66 11.69 6.12
CA LEU A 246 16.25 11.58 6.48
C LEU A 246 16.05 10.67 7.70
N SER A 247 14.98 10.89 8.46
CA SER A 247 14.58 9.96 9.51
C SER A 247 14.23 8.59 8.93
N THR A 248 14.40 7.52 9.70
CA THR A 248 14.10 6.13 9.29
C THR A 248 12.74 6.01 8.60
N THR A 249 11.68 6.57 9.20
CA THR A 249 10.33 6.55 8.64
C THR A 249 10.26 7.25 7.28
N ARG A 250 10.90 8.42 7.13
CA ARG A 250 10.91 9.16 5.86
C ARG A 250 11.71 8.43 4.78
N LYS A 251 12.83 7.78 5.14
CA LYS A 251 13.57 6.93 4.21
C LYS A 251 12.73 5.78 3.71
N GLN A 252 12.10 5.03 4.62
CA GLN A 252 11.24 3.90 4.29
C GLN A 252 10.13 4.32 3.32
N GLN A 253 9.43 5.42 3.62
CA GLN A 253 8.35 5.92 2.77
C GLN A 253 8.85 6.40 1.40
N ALA A 254 9.97 7.13 1.35
CA ALA A 254 10.53 7.59 0.08
C ALA A 254 11.04 6.42 -0.78
N MET A 255 11.67 5.41 -0.18
CA MET A 255 12.12 4.20 -0.89
C MET A 255 10.94 3.40 -1.42
N ALA A 256 9.91 3.15 -0.61
CA ALA A 256 8.71 2.44 -1.06
C ALA A 256 8.03 3.19 -2.21
N ASN A 257 7.74 4.49 -2.04
CA ASN A 257 7.10 5.28 -3.09
C ASN A 257 7.89 5.25 -4.40
N LEU A 258 9.23 5.38 -4.33
CA LEU A 258 10.06 5.33 -5.53
C LEU A 258 10.06 3.93 -6.16
N ALA A 259 10.23 2.88 -5.37
CA ALA A 259 10.25 1.50 -5.87
C ALA A 259 8.89 1.10 -6.45
N ASP A 260 7.80 1.35 -5.74
CA ASP A 260 6.44 1.00 -6.15
C ASP A 260 6.01 1.75 -7.41
N ASN A 261 6.28 3.06 -7.51
CA ASN A 261 6.05 3.80 -8.76
C ASN A 261 6.89 3.25 -9.92
N PHE A 262 8.16 2.94 -9.66
CA PHE A 262 9.06 2.42 -10.68
C PHE A 262 8.60 1.05 -11.20
N VAL A 263 8.19 0.13 -10.33
CA VAL A 263 7.65 -1.17 -10.75
C VAL A 263 6.29 -1.00 -11.44
N PHE A 264 5.42 -0.13 -10.94
CA PHE A 264 4.14 0.17 -11.59
C PHE A 264 4.34 0.66 -13.03
N GLU A 265 5.26 1.61 -13.26
CA GLU A 265 5.58 2.10 -14.61
C GLU A 265 6.04 0.97 -15.53
N LYS A 266 6.84 0.04 -15.00
CA LYS A 266 7.34 -1.11 -15.76
C LYS A 266 6.23 -2.09 -16.11
N ILE A 267 5.37 -2.44 -15.14
CA ILE A 267 4.18 -3.26 -15.37
C ILE A 267 3.31 -2.62 -16.45
N LYS A 268 2.99 -1.34 -16.29
CA LYS A 268 2.20 -0.59 -17.27
C LYS A 268 2.84 -0.69 -18.64
N SER A 269 4.10 -0.28 -18.81
CA SER A 269 4.78 -0.30 -20.11
C SER A 269 4.92 -1.68 -20.77
N GLY A 270 4.90 -2.75 -19.97
CA GLY A 270 5.01 -4.14 -20.44
C GLY A 270 3.67 -4.85 -20.62
N SER A 271 2.55 -4.19 -20.34
CA SER A 271 1.20 -4.76 -20.47
C SER A 271 0.63 -4.58 -21.89
N SER A 272 -0.47 -5.28 -22.20
CA SER A 272 -1.23 -5.05 -23.44
C SER A 272 -1.79 -3.62 -23.52
N ASP A 273 -2.00 -3.10 -24.73
CA ASP A 273 -2.52 -1.74 -24.94
C ASP A 273 -3.84 -1.46 -24.20
N LEU A 274 -4.74 -2.44 -24.18
CA LEU A 274 -6.02 -2.32 -23.47
C LEU A 274 -5.82 -2.21 -21.95
N TYR A 275 -4.93 -3.02 -21.37
CA TYR A 275 -4.63 -2.94 -19.94
C TYR A 275 -3.84 -1.68 -19.59
N GLN A 276 -2.94 -1.23 -20.47
CA GLN A 276 -2.25 0.05 -20.35
C GLN A 276 -3.23 1.22 -20.30
N GLN A 277 -4.26 1.21 -21.15
CA GLN A 277 -5.30 2.23 -21.13
C GLN A 277 -6.08 2.20 -19.81
N TYR A 278 -6.51 1.02 -19.36
CA TYR A 278 -7.18 0.86 -18.07
C TYR A 278 -6.35 1.41 -16.88
N LEU A 279 -5.06 1.08 -16.81
CA LEU A 279 -4.17 1.61 -15.78
C LEU A 279 -3.98 3.13 -15.91
N THR A 280 -3.99 3.68 -17.14
CA THR A 280 -3.94 5.12 -17.39
C THR A 280 -5.20 5.83 -16.91
N ASP A 281 -6.36 5.23 -17.13
CA ASP A 281 -7.64 5.79 -16.69
C ASP A 281 -7.73 5.81 -15.17
N LEU A 282 -7.27 4.75 -14.50
CA LEU A 282 -7.16 4.72 -13.03
C LEU A 282 -6.18 5.77 -12.49
N GLN A 283 -5.01 5.93 -13.10
CA GLN A 283 -4.08 6.99 -12.71
C GLN A 283 -4.67 8.39 -12.92
N SER A 284 -5.43 8.59 -14.00
CA SER A 284 -6.08 9.85 -14.29
C SER A 284 -7.19 10.15 -13.30
N TYR A 285 -7.98 9.13 -12.95
CA TYR A 285 -8.97 9.20 -11.88
C TYR A 285 -8.30 9.58 -10.55
N ALA A 286 -7.25 8.86 -10.14
CA ALA A 286 -6.52 9.14 -8.91
C ALA A 286 -6.02 10.59 -8.82
N LYS A 287 -5.50 11.14 -9.93
CA LYS A 287 -5.02 12.53 -10.01
C LYS A 287 -6.15 13.55 -9.95
N GLY A 288 -7.34 13.23 -10.47
CA GLY A 288 -8.50 14.12 -10.47
C GLY A 288 -9.21 14.27 -9.12
N ILE A 289 -8.73 13.58 -8.07
CA ILE A 289 -9.28 13.66 -6.72
C ILE A 289 -8.79 14.94 -5.98
N ILE A 290 -7.70 15.55 -6.45
CA ILE A 290 -7.11 16.80 -5.94
C ILE A 290 -7.66 18.00 -6.72
#